data_AF-A0A418RJE6-F1
#
_entry.id   AF-A0A418RJE6-F1
#
_cell.length_a   1.000
_cell.length_b   1.000
_cell.length_c   1.000
_cell.angle_alpha   90.00
_cell.angle_beta   90.00
_cell.angle_gamma   90.00
#
_symmetry.space_group_name_H-M   'P 1'
#
loop_
_entity.id
_entity.type
_entity.pdbx_description
1 polymer ?
#
loop_
_entity_poly.entity_id
_entity_poly.type
_entity_poly.pdbx_seq_one_letter_code
_entity_poly.pdbx_strand_id
1 'polypeptide(L)'
;MASIKNKLAAKEALKFIHNNLKAELNLIPLDEMHRSKAHGFGVGESGKQFVVILGGSDGALQTRIITEKLPVLPLITDVTHKPNIYKGARVNQQNTSLGYKNNLFNGNQCSFIVDNLSALDQLIRWYVTGNTESAF
;
A
#
# COMPACT_ATOMS: atom_id res chain seq x y z
N MET A 1 8.68 1.82 29.24
CA MET A 1 9.58 1.49 28.11
C MET A 1 8.71 1.32 26.87
N ALA A 2 8.75 2.27 25.93
CA ALA A 2 8.08 2.11 24.65
C ALA A 2 8.82 1.02 23.87
N SER A 3 8.21 -0.17 23.77
CA SER A 3 8.68 -1.21 22.85
C SER A 3 8.77 -0.56 21.47
N ILE A 4 9.98 -0.48 20.92
CA ILE A 4 10.17 -0.12 19.52
C ILE A 4 9.56 -1.30 18.76
N LYS A 5 8.26 -1.23 18.45
CA LYS A 5 7.62 -2.19 17.54
C LYS A 5 8.53 -2.23 16.31
N ASN A 6 9.08 -3.41 16.01
CA ASN A 6 9.85 -3.64 14.81
C ASN A 6 8.93 -3.30 13.63
N LYS A 7 9.20 -2.18 12.98
CA LYS A 7 8.41 -1.67 11.86
C LYS A 7 8.85 -2.41 10.61
N LEU A 8 7.90 -2.98 9.86
CA LEU A 8 8.18 -3.73 8.63
C LEU A 8 9.04 -2.92 7.67
N ALA A 9 10.22 -3.46 7.35
CA ALA A 9 11.13 -2.83 6.43
C ALA A 9 10.55 -2.83 5.01
N ALA A 10 10.56 -1.67 4.38
CA ALA A 10 10.02 -1.47 3.03
C ALA A 10 10.54 -2.46 1.97
N LYS A 11 11.83 -2.82 2.03
CA LYS A 11 12.43 -3.83 1.12
C LYS A 11 11.86 -5.22 1.34
N GLU A 12 11.55 -5.57 2.58
CA GLU A 12 10.96 -6.85 2.96
C GLU A 12 9.51 -6.92 2.49
N ALA A 13 8.75 -5.84 2.69
CA ALA A 13 7.39 -5.70 2.18
C ALA A 13 7.31 -5.91 0.66
N LEU A 14 8.19 -5.26 -0.11
CA LEU A 14 8.22 -5.44 -1.57
C LEU A 14 8.59 -6.85 -1.99
N LYS A 15 9.61 -7.44 -1.37
CA LYS A 15 9.99 -8.83 -1.66
C LYS A 15 8.82 -9.77 -1.41
N PHE A 16 8.10 -9.59 -0.30
CA PHE A 16 6.93 -10.39 0.02
C PHE A 16 5.82 -10.22 -1.03
N ILE A 17 5.48 -8.99 -1.43
CA ILE A 17 4.47 -8.75 -2.46
C ILE A 17 4.86 -9.43 -3.78
N HIS A 18 6.11 -9.28 -4.22
CA HIS A 18 6.58 -9.87 -5.46
C HIS A 18 6.62 -11.40 -5.44
N ASN A 19 7.07 -12.00 -4.34
CA ASN A 19 7.30 -13.44 -4.25
C ASN A 19 6.04 -14.22 -3.85
N ASN A 20 5.17 -13.63 -3.04
CA ASN A 20 4.05 -14.34 -2.41
C ASN A 20 2.70 -13.90 -2.98
N LEU A 21 2.49 -12.60 -3.20
CA LEU A 21 1.16 -12.07 -3.54
C LEU A 21 0.96 -11.81 -5.02
N LYS A 22 2.02 -11.54 -5.77
CA LYS A 22 1.92 -11.04 -7.14
C LYS A 22 1.18 -12.01 -8.07
N ALA A 23 1.60 -13.26 -8.10
CA ALA A 23 0.97 -14.28 -8.94
C ALA A 23 -0.43 -14.64 -8.42
N GLU A 24 -0.57 -14.76 -7.11
CA GLU A 24 -1.81 -15.18 -6.47
C GLU A 24 -2.95 -14.16 -6.64
N LEU A 25 -2.66 -12.87 -6.43
CA LEU A 25 -3.64 -11.78 -6.47
C LEU A 25 -3.69 -11.08 -7.84
N ASN A 26 -3.04 -11.66 -8.86
CA ASN A 26 -2.93 -11.09 -10.21
C ASN A 26 -2.45 -9.62 -10.20
N LEU A 27 -1.38 -9.35 -9.44
CA LEU A 27 -0.83 -8.00 -9.31
C LEU A 27 0.08 -7.66 -10.47
N ILE A 28 -0.22 -6.56 -11.14
CA ILE A 28 0.54 -6.02 -12.25
C ILE A 28 1.36 -4.84 -11.71
N PRO A 29 2.70 -4.93 -11.68
CA PRO A 29 3.55 -3.80 -11.34
C PRO A 29 3.28 -2.68 -12.33
N LEU A 30 2.95 -1.49 -11.82
CA LEU A 30 2.66 -0.33 -12.66
C LEU A 30 3.92 0.52 -12.92
N ASP A 31 5.01 0.23 -12.21
CA ASP A 31 6.33 0.76 -12.46
C ASP A 31 7.34 -0.38 -12.66
N GLU A 32 7.99 -0.40 -13.82
CA GLU A 32 9.18 -1.20 -14.05
C GLU A 32 10.42 -0.38 -13.69
N MET A 33 11.07 -0.78 -12.60
CA MET A 33 12.47 -0.47 -12.29
C MET A 33 12.85 0.95 -11.80
N HIS A 34 13.37 0.92 -10.57
CA HIS A 34 14.48 1.72 -10.03
C HIS A 34 14.24 3.19 -9.67
N ARG A 35 14.36 3.44 -8.35
CA ARG A 35 14.65 4.72 -7.65
C ARG A 35 13.50 5.49 -7.02
N SER A 36 12.28 4.96 -6.99
CA SER A 36 11.18 5.62 -6.30
C SER A 36 11.02 5.10 -4.86
N LYS A 37 10.72 5.99 -3.90
CA LYS A 37 10.23 5.59 -2.57
C LYS A 37 8.77 5.12 -2.62
N ALA A 38 8.21 4.93 -3.81
CA ALA A 38 6.82 4.56 -4.05
C ALA A 38 6.78 3.54 -5.19
N HIS A 39 6.06 2.45 -4.99
CA HIS A 39 5.91 1.36 -5.96
C HIS A 39 4.43 1.06 -6.16
N GLY A 40 3.93 1.27 -7.37
CA GLY A 40 2.52 1.02 -7.69
C GLY A 40 2.24 -0.39 -8.18
N PHE A 41 1.07 -0.91 -7.80
CA PHE A 41 0.54 -2.20 -8.22
C PHE A 41 -0.92 -2.02 -8.65
N GLY A 42 -1.27 -2.58 -9.80
CA GLY A 42 -2.64 -2.76 -10.27
C GLY A 42 -3.12 -4.18 -10.03
N VAL A 43 -4.43 -4.37 -9.90
CA VAL A 43 -5.05 -5.66 -9.57
C VAL A 43 -5.87 -6.14 -10.77
N GLY A 44 -5.25 -6.96 -11.63
CA GLY A 44 -5.89 -7.59 -12.80
C GLY A 44 -6.85 -6.68 -13.57
N GLU A 45 -8.06 -7.19 -13.86
CA GLU A 45 -9.14 -6.48 -14.57
C GLU A 45 -10.02 -5.63 -13.64
N SER A 46 -9.83 -5.72 -12.32
CA SER A 46 -10.69 -5.01 -11.34
C SER A 46 -10.54 -3.48 -11.38
N GLY A 47 -9.48 -2.99 -12.03
CA GLY A 47 -9.13 -1.57 -12.07
C GLY A 47 -8.58 -1.02 -10.74
N LYS A 48 -8.59 -1.80 -9.65
CA LYS A 48 -8.06 -1.41 -8.35
C LYS A 48 -6.54 -1.25 -8.39
N GLN A 49 -6.04 -0.32 -7.59
CA GLN A 49 -4.63 0.02 -7.55
C GLN A 49 -4.21 0.40 -6.13
N PHE A 50 -2.99 0.06 -5.76
CA PHE A 50 -2.40 0.52 -4.52
C PHE A 50 -0.93 0.88 -4.72
N VAL A 51 -0.42 1.73 -3.83
CA VAL A 51 0.97 2.17 -3.84
C VAL A 51 1.63 1.80 -2.52
N VAL A 52 2.78 1.16 -2.61
CA VAL A 52 3.65 0.87 -1.47
C VAL A 52 4.68 1.98 -1.36
N ILE A 53 4.65 2.73 -0.27
CA ILE A 53 5.63 3.74 0.06
C ILE A 53 6.72 3.14 0.95
N LEU A 54 7.94 3.22 0.45
CA LEU A 54 9.18 2.82 1.10
C LEU A 54 9.79 3.98 1.88
N GLY A 55 9.34 4.16 3.13
CA GLY A 55 9.89 5.15 4.05
C GLY A 55 9.40 6.59 3.83
N GLY A 56 9.14 7.28 4.94
CA GLY A 56 8.63 8.67 4.97
C GLY A 56 9.70 9.71 5.31
N SER A 57 9.33 10.98 5.17
CA SER A 57 10.09 12.17 5.64
C SER A 57 10.32 12.17 7.16
N ASP A 58 9.60 11.33 7.88
CA ASP A 58 9.44 11.39 9.34
C ASP A 58 10.48 10.54 10.07
N GLY A 59 11.56 10.13 9.38
CA GLY A 59 12.65 9.33 9.93
C GLY A 59 12.34 7.84 10.17
N ALA A 60 11.12 7.38 9.89
CA ALA A 60 10.73 5.99 10.13
C ALA A 60 10.77 5.15 8.84
N LEU A 61 11.45 4.00 8.92
CA LEU A 61 11.55 2.92 7.92
C LEU A 61 10.22 2.18 7.64
N GLN A 62 9.09 2.81 7.97
CA GLN A 62 7.77 2.18 7.93
C GLN A 62 7.28 1.98 6.50
N THR A 63 6.70 0.81 6.28
CA THR A 63 5.93 0.51 5.08
C THR A 63 4.56 1.17 5.19
N ARG A 64 4.24 2.02 4.21
CA ARG A 64 2.91 2.63 4.09
C ARG A 64 2.26 2.16 2.81
N ILE A 65 1.00 1.76 2.89
CA ILE A 65 0.17 1.42 1.74
C ILE A 65 -0.80 2.57 1.49
N ILE A 66 -0.89 3.03 0.25
CA ILE A 66 -1.87 4.02 -0.20
C ILE A 66 -2.86 3.29 -1.11
N THR A 67 -4.14 3.44 -0.81
CA THR A 67 -5.23 2.92 -1.63
C THR A 67 -6.20 4.05 -1.93
N GLU A 68 -7.17 3.80 -2.81
CA GLU A 68 -8.32 4.69 -2.94
C GLU A 68 -9.07 4.79 -1.61
N LYS A 69 -9.85 5.84 -1.41
CA LYS A 69 -10.68 5.96 -0.21
C LYS A 69 -11.70 4.83 -0.18
N LEU A 70 -11.78 4.14 0.95
CA LEU A 70 -12.63 2.98 1.13
C LEU A 70 -13.86 3.34 1.97
N PRO A 71 -15.05 2.79 1.65
CA PRO A 71 -16.26 3.04 2.43
C PRO A 71 -16.21 2.40 3.82
N VAL A 72 -15.47 1.30 3.95
CA VAL A 72 -15.26 0.55 5.20
C VAL A 72 -13.76 0.46 5.46
N LEU A 73 -13.34 0.61 6.71
CA LEU A 73 -11.94 0.44 7.12
C LEU A 73 -11.70 -1.00 7.59
N PRO A 74 -10.52 -1.58 7.31
CA PRO A 74 -10.20 -2.93 7.75
C PRO A 74 -9.94 -2.96 9.27
N LEU A 75 -10.47 -3.97 9.95
CA LEU A 75 -10.14 -4.28 11.35
C LEU A 75 -8.97 -5.28 11.40
N ILE A 76 -7.80 -4.86 10.94
CA ILE A 76 -6.60 -5.71 10.89
C ILE A 76 -5.63 -5.27 11.99
N THR A 77 -5.20 -6.23 12.82
CA THR A 77 -4.19 -5.99 13.86
C THR A 77 -2.89 -5.50 13.23
N ASP A 78 -2.19 -4.59 13.89
CA ASP A 78 -0.91 -4.03 13.41
C ASP A 78 -1.00 -3.23 12.09
N VAL A 79 -2.22 -2.81 11.73
CA VAL A 79 -2.50 -1.82 10.69
C VAL A 79 -3.01 -0.54 11.34
N THR A 80 -2.35 0.59 11.05
CA THR A 80 -2.79 1.92 11.50
C THR A 80 -3.30 2.73 10.32
N HIS A 81 -4.59 3.04 10.30
CA HIS A 81 -5.18 3.95 9.32
C HIS A 81 -4.73 5.40 9.56
N LYS A 82 -4.38 6.10 8.49
CA LYS A 82 -4.02 7.51 8.46
C LYS A 82 -4.97 8.23 7.51
N PRO A 83 -5.98 8.96 8.04
CA PRO A 83 -7.08 9.51 7.26
C PRO A 83 -6.68 10.71 6.40
N ASN A 84 -5.52 11.31 6.65
CA ASN A 84 -5.02 12.43 5.89
C ASN A 84 -4.38 11.95 4.58
N ILE A 85 -4.64 12.69 3.52
CA ILE A 85 -3.95 12.61 2.23
C ILE A 85 -2.44 12.53 2.48
N TYR A 86 -1.78 11.49 1.95
CA TYR A 86 -0.34 11.37 2.05
C TYR A 86 0.32 12.45 1.19
N LYS A 87 1.13 13.31 1.83
CA LYS A 87 1.81 14.45 1.19
C LYS A 87 3.27 14.19 0.83
N GLY A 88 3.73 12.93 0.89
CA GLY A 88 5.12 12.61 0.60
C GLY A 88 5.50 12.90 -0.86
N ALA A 89 6.68 13.52 -1.04
CA ALA A 89 7.11 14.31 -2.19
C ALA A 89 7.10 13.66 -3.59
N ARG A 90 6.74 12.38 -3.75
CA ARG A 90 6.77 11.68 -5.06
C ARG A 90 5.44 11.07 -5.50
N VAL A 91 4.44 11.05 -4.62
CA VAL A 91 3.08 10.57 -4.94
C VAL A 91 2.30 11.67 -5.67
N ASN A 92 2.65 12.95 -5.46
CA ASN A 92 1.91 14.09 -6.02
C ASN A 92 2.52 14.73 -7.28
N GLN A 93 3.55 14.14 -7.88
CA GLN A 93 4.22 14.74 -9.03
C GLN A 93 3.70 14.14 -10.33
N GLN A 94 3.22 15.03 -11.22
CA GLN A 94 2.67 14.81 -12.57
C GLN A 94 3.55 13.97 -13.53
N ASN A 95 4.66 13.38 -13.06
CA ASN A 95 5.67 12.69 -13.85
C ASN A 95 5.86 11.21 -13.46
N THR A 96 4.97 10.62 -12.67
CA THR A 96 4.96 9.16 -12.50
C THR A 96 3.90 8.57 -13.44
N SER A 97 4.27 7.54 -14.20
CA SER A 97 3.36 6.77 -15.06
C SER A 97 2.14 6.21 -14.29
N LEU A 98 2.25 6.16 -12.96
CA LEU A 98 1.20 5.85 -11.99
C LEU A 98 0.07 6.89 -11.90
N GLY A 99 0.37 8.17 -12.11
CA GLY A 99 -0.50 9.28 -11.74
C GLY A 99 -1.70 9.54 -12.65
N TYR A 100 -1.77 8.92 -13.82
CA TYR A 100 -2.66 9.39 -14.89
C TYR A 100 -3.89 8.53 -15.20
N LYS A 101 -4.05 7.34 -14.59
CA LYS A 101 -5.20 6.48 -14.95
C LYS A 101 -6.30 6.33 -13.90
N ASN A 102 -6.08 6.50 -12.59
CA ASN A 102 -7.12 6.24 -11.60
C ASN A 102 -7.07 7.16 -10.35
N ASN A 103 -8.25 7.40 -9.77
CA ASN A 103 -8.64 8.37 -8.73
C ASN A 103 -7.77 8.50 -7.46
N LEU A 104 -6.78 7.63 -7.25
CA LEU A 104 -5.84 7.66 -6.10
C LEU A 104 -5.21 9.05 -5.89
N PHE A 105 -4.88 9.73 -6.98
CA PHE A 105 -4.12 10.98 -6.96
C PHE A 105 -4.99 12.24 -7.08
N ASN A 106 -6.31 12.09 -7.24
CA ASN A 106 -7.30 13.18 -7.27
C ASN A 106 -7.85 13.51 -5.87
N GLY A 107 -7.07 13.27 -4.81
CA GLY A 107 -7.50 13.48 -3.43
C GLY A 107 -8.39 12.37 -2.85
N ASN A 108 -8.75 11.36 -3.64
CA ASN A 108 -9.51 10.20 -3.18
C ASN A 108 -8.59 9.08 -2.65
N GLN A 109 -7.71 9.41 -1.70
CA GLN A 109 -6.78 8.45 -1.10
C GLN A 109 -7.05 8.21 0.38
N CYS A 110 -6.74 7.00 0.84
CA CYS A 110 -6.49 6.70 2.24
C CYS A 110 -5.14 5.98 2.38
N SER A 111 -4.55 6.02 3.58
CA SER A 111 -3.25 5.39 3.79
C SER A 111 -3.20 4.58 5.07
N PHE A 112 -2.42 3.51 5.03
CA PHE A 112 -2.27 2.55 6.10
C PHE A 112 -0.79 2.35 6.40
N ILE A 113 -0.42 2.38 7.67
CA ILE A 113 0.90 1.97 8.13
C ILE A 113 0.79 0.53 8.58
N VAL A 114 1.65 -0.35 8.06
CA VAL A 114 1.69 -1.77 8.43
C VAL A 114 2.95 -2.05 9.24
N ASP A 115 2.81 -2.73 10.37
CA ASP A 115 3.95 -3.00 11.26
C ASP A 115 4.66 -4.33 10.93
N ASN A 116 4.01 -5.32 10.30
CA ASN A 116 4.59 -6.63 9.98
C ASN A 116 4.04 -7.26 8.67
N LEU A 117 4.65 -8.37 8.23
CA LEU A 117 4.25 -9.07 7.00
C LEU A 117 2.84 -9.65 7.04
N SER A 118 2.37 -10.12 8.19
CA SER A 118 1.00 -10.64 8.32
C SER A 118 -0.04 -9.54 8.13
N ALA A 119 0.20 -8.37 8.72
CA ALA A 119 -0.64 -7.19 8.56
C ALA A 119 -0.64 -6.69 7.10
N LEU A 120 0.51 -6.72 6.43
CA LEU A 120 0.62 -6.40 5.01
C LEU A 120 -0.20 -7.37 4.13
N ASP A 121 -0.05 -8.67 4.37
CA ASP A 121 -0.77 -9.72 3.64
C ASP A 121 -2.29 -9.56 3.77
N GLN A 122 -2.78 -9.49 5.00
CA GLN A 122 -4.20 -9.30 5.30
C GLN A 122 -4.74 -8.02 4.66
N LEU A 123 -4.00 -6.91 4.72
CA LEU A 123 -4.44 -5.63 4.17
C LEU A 123 -4.56 -5.68 2.64
N ILE A 124 -3.55 -6.22 1.95
CA ILE A 124 -3.56 -6.31 0.49
C ILE A 124 -4.68 -7.23 0.03
N ARG A 125 -4.85 -8.41 0.66
CA ARG A 125 -5.93 -9.34 0.34
C ARG A 125 -7.29 -8.71 0.51
N TRP A 126 -7.55 -8.11 1.67
CA TRP A 126 -8.81 -7.43 1.96
C TRP A 126 -9.11 -6.32 0.93
N TYR A 127 -8.11 -5.51 0.58
CA TYR A 127 -8.28 -4.46 -0.43
C TYR A 127 -8.60 -5.03 -1.82
N VAL A 128 -7.85 -6.07 -2.24
CA VAL A 128 -8.03 -6.75 -3.53
C VAL A 128 -9.41 -7.39 -3.64
N THR A 129 -9.82 -8.17 -2.64
CA THR A 129 -11.08 -8.93 -2.66
C THR A 129 -12.32 -8.08 -2.41
N GLY A 130 -12.15 -6.81 -1.99
CA GLY A 130 -13.23 -5.83 -2.02
C GLY A 130 -14.23 -5.93 -0.87
N ASN A 131 -13.73 -6.20 0.34
CA ASN A 131 -14.54 -6.14 1.55
C ASN A 131 -15.73 -7.11 1.55
N THR A 132 -15.64 -8.23 0.83
CA THR A 132 -16.59 -9.32 1.07
C THR A 132 -16.29 -9.86 2.46
N GLU A 133 -17.12 -9.47 3.43
CA GLU A 133 -17.36 -10.26 4.62
C GLU A 133 -17.35 -11.75 4.22
N SER A 134 -16.47 -12.52 4.86
CA SER A 134 -16.41 -13.99 4.96
C SER A 134 -15.02 -14.53 4.67
N ALA A 135 -14.16 -14.58 5.69
CA ALA A 135 -13.27 -15.71 5.93
C ALA A 135 -12.62 -15.58 7.32
N PHE A 136 -13.35 -16.10 8.31
CA PHE A 136 -12.94 -16.57 9.65
C PHE A 136 -12.36 -15.57 10.66
#